data_AF-A0A9E3BWX4-F1
#
_entry.id   AF-A0A9E3BWX4-F1
#
_cell.length_a   1.000
_cell.length_b   1.000
_cell.length_c   1.000
_cell.angle_alpha   90.00
_cell.angle_beta   90.00
_cell.angle_gamma   90.00
#
_symmetry.space_group_name_H-M   'P 1'
#
loop_
_entity.id
_entity.type
_entity.pdbx_description
1 polymer ?
#
loop_
_entity_poly.entity_id
_entity_poly.type
_entity_poly.pdbx_seq_one_letter_code
_entity_poly.pdbx_strand_id
1 'polypeptide(L)'
;KEGRKLEQTARLIQKTAEAKNMPATKRAALNMQKLGRRMAQGRMDKKQAMVRMAQLTKQMQAQQRQLAQQAGQAALGGGKSLSQAGQQLAAALQSQAAGGQNAQGASKMQGAHSAGSKSTGEKSGANGGNKPAGQNAGHGFNVPGRNKPGDKPPQNALHGAAQPTPEMKQIAQALQQNNAQTLSEQLRQLARKAETGQMTPQQQQQAAQDLQKLADALQGTGMPETQQHAQAAAQAMAHGDKQTAAAEMRKAADAAEREAQQQQDAQGMQDAQNSLQDSQGEMAGAQDPGDIPDGPSGQGQGQKPGGKGQGQTGPPEYGGEGNGGRGGGRGKPNTTYHKGQKPSHKIRQKPGYGADAPHWLDPHFDPAKNPRYAKLYFGKPRTAGPSQAGPTRKTRPGEDTGPVRSTVPYYNSVVSARKTAENAMDREDIPPAYKKNVADYFNSLQPQSPPPPASSGAGGTKP
;
A
#
# COMPACT_ATOMS: atom_id res chain seq x y z
N LYS A 1 -13.45 2.54 -35.94
CA LYS A 1 -12.42 3.46 -35.36
C LYS A 1 -12.28 3.28 -33.86
N GLU A 2 -13.39 3.29 -33.09
CA GLU A 2 -13.39 3.14 -31.64
C GLU A 2 -12.70 1.85 -31.14
N GLY A 3 -12.87 0.72 -31.81
CA GLY A 3 -12.22 -0.54 -31.43
C GLY A 3 -10.68 -0.48 -31.44
N ARG A 4 -10.10 0.29 -32.37
CA ARG A 4 -8.65 0.51 -32.42
C ARG A 4 -8.16 1.38 -31.27
N LYS A 5 -8.94 2.41 -30.89
CA LYS A 5 -8.64 3.25 -29.71
C LYS A 5 -8.62 2.39 -28.45
N LEU A 6 -9.63 1.56 -28.26
CA LEU A 6 -9.73 0.65 -27.12
C LEU A 6 -8.55 -0.35 -27.07
N GLU A 7 -8.12 -0.84 -28.24
CA GLU A 7 -6.94 -1.71 -28.32
C GLU A 7 -5.64 -0.98 -27.92
N GLN A 8 -5.47 0.28 -28.34
CA GLN A 8 -4.31 1.09 -27.97
C GLN A 8 -4.27 1.36 -26.46
N THR A 9 -5.40 1.75 -25.86
CA THR A 9 -5.52 1.92 -24.40
C THR A 9 -5.18 0.63 -23.67
N ALA A 10 -5.65 -0.51 -24.17
CA ALA A 10 -5.36 -1.81 -23.57
C ALA A 10 -3.86 -2.15 -23.57
N ARG A 11 -3.14 -1.85 -24.65
CA ARG A 11 -1.68 -2.06 -24.71
C ARG A 11 -0.94 -1.16 -23.73
N LEU A 12 -1.39 0.07 -23.53
CA LEU A 12 -0.79 0.98 -22.56
C LEU A 12 -0.97 0.45 -21.14
N ILE A 13 -2.20 0.07 -20.77
CA ILE A 13 -2.50 -0.53 -19.46
C ILE A 13 -1.70 -1.83 -19.26
N GLN A 14 -1.58 -2.67 -20.30
CA GLN A 14 -0.80 -3.90 -20.23
C GLN A 14 0.67 -3.62 -19.92
N LYS A 15 1.31 -2.66 -20.61
CA LYS A 15 2.71 -2.27 -20.33
C LYS A 15 2.88 -1.78 -18.90
N THR A 16 1.98 -0.92 -18.42
CA THR A 16 2.03 -0.43 -17.03
C THR A 16 1.84 -1.56 -16.02
N ALA A 17 0.92 -2.50 -16.31
CA ALA A 17 0.69 -3.66 -15.46
C ALA A 17 1.89 -4.61 -15.43
N GLU A 18 2.59 -4.80 -16.54
CA GLU A 18 3.82 -5.59 -16.61
C GLU A 18 4.96 -4.92 -15.83
N ALA A 19 5.16 -3.61 -16.02
CA ALA A 19 6.19 -2.86 -15.28
C ALA A 19 5.99 -2.89 -13.77
N LYS A 20 4.73 -2.92 -13.31
CA LYS A 20 4.36 -2.93 -11.88
C LYS A 20 4.03 -4.32 -11.34
N ASN A 21 4.27 -5.40 -12.11
CA ASN A 21 3.93 -6.77 -11.72
C ASN A 21 2.48 -6.93 -11.21
N MET A 22 1.51 -6.35 -11.91
CA MET A 22 0.09 -6.44 -11.60
C MET A 22 -0.60 -7.50 -12.48
N PRO A 23 -0.58 -8.80 -12.13
CA PRO A 23 -1.11 -9.88 -12.98
C PRO A 23 -2.61 -9.74 -13.26
N ALA A 24 -3.35 -9.24 -12.27
CA ALA A 24 -4.74 -8.84 -12.34
C ALA A 24 -5.02 -7.86 -13.49
N THR A 25 -4.35 -6.71 -13.44
CA THR A 25 -4.47 -5.62 -14.40
C THR A 25 -4.04 -6.05 -15.80
N LYS A 26 -3.01 -6.90 -15.89
CA LYS A 26 -2.58 -7.51 -17.16
C LYS A 26 -3.70 -8.34 -17.79
N ARG A 27 -4.40 -9.18 -17.02
CA ARG A 27 -5.54 -9.98 -17.52
C ARG A 27 -6.70 -9.08 -17.98
N ALA A 28 -6.99 -8.03 -17.23
CA ALA A 28 -8.02 -7.06 -17.62
C ALA A 28 -7.66 -6.36 -18.93
N ALA A 29 -6.42 -5.88 -19.07
CA ALA A 29 -5.92 -5.27 -20.30
C ALA A 29 -6.06 -6.22 -21.50
N LEU A 30 -5.73 -7.51 -21.35
CA LEU A 30 -5.92 -8.50 -22.43
C LEU A 30 -7.39 -8.67 -22.84
N ASN A 31 -8.31 -8.67 -21.88
CA ASN A 31 -9.74 -8.74 -22.17
C ASN A 31 -10.23 -7.48 -22.89
N MET A 32 -9.75 -6.30 -22.48
CA MET A 32 -10.03 -5.05 -23.16
C MET A 32 -9.45 -5.03 -24.59
N GLN A 33 -8.26 -5.58 -24.80
CA GLN A 33 -7.67 -5.73 -26.13
C GLN A 33 -8.53 -6.63 -27.04
N LYS A 34 -9.03 -7.76 -26.52
CA LYS A 34 -9.93 -8.67 -27.24
C LYS A 34 -11.24 -7.98 -27.62
N LEU A 35 -11.82 -7.20 -26.71
CA LEU A 35 -12.99 -6.35 -26.94
C LEU A 35 -12.73 -5.36 -28.10
N GLY A 36 -11.60 -4.65 -28.04
CA GLY A 36 -11.20 -3.68 -29.05
C GLY A 36 -11.07 -4.30 -30.44
N ARG A 37 -10.45 -5.48 -30.54
CA ARG A 37 -10.33 -6.23 -31.80
C ARG A 37 -11.70 -6.67 -32.34
N ARG A 38 -12.59 -7.22 -31.49
CA ARG A 38 -13.94 -7.63 -31.92
C ARG A 38 -14.76 -6.45 -32.43
N MET A 39 -14.68 -5.31 -31.74
CA MET A 39 -15.36 -4.07 -32.12
C MET A 39 -14.76 -3.48 -33.40
N ALA A 40 -13.43 -3.54 -33.57
CA ALA A 40 -12.77 -3.10 -34.80
C ALA A 40 -13.12 -3.98 -36.01
N GLN A 41 -13.41 -5.26 -35.79
CA GLN A 41 -13.86 -6.21 -36.80
C GLN A 41 -15.38 -6.16 -37.08
N GLY A 42 -16.14 -5.30 -36.37
CA GLY A 42 -17.61 -5.27 -36.48
C GLY A 42 -18.30 -6.52 -35.93
N ARG A 43 -17.61 -7.37 -35.16
CA ARG A 43 -18.14 -8.62 -34.56
C ARG A 43 -18.76 -8.41 -33.17
N MET A 44 -18.89 -7.15 -32.77
CA MET A 44 -19.49 -6.74 -31.50
C MET A 44 -19.93 -5.29 -31.63
N ASP A 45 -21.20 -5.04 -31.32
CA ASP A 45 -21.76 -3.69 -31.33
C ASP A 45 -21.18 -2.84 -30.20
N LYS A 46 -21.12 -1.53 -30.43
CA LYS A 46 -20.65 -0.55 -29.45
C LYS A 46 -21.35 -0.71 -28.10
N LYS A 47 -22.67 -0.90 -28.09
CA LYS A 47 -23.47 -1.10 -26.87
C LYS A 47 -23.03 -2.35 -26.10
N GLN A 48 -22.83 -3.47 -26.79
CA GLN A 48 -22.35 -4.71 -26.18
C GLN A 48 -20.92 -4.56 -25.64
N ALA A 49 -20.06 -3.85 -26.38
CA ALA A 49 -18.69 -3.57 -25.95
C ALA A 49 -18.67 -2.69 -24.69
N MET A 50 -19.52 -1.67 -24.59
CA MET A 50 -19.63 -0.83 -23.39
C MET A 50 -20.12 -1.63 -22.17
N VAL A 51 -21.12 -2.49 -22.33
CA VAL A 51 -21.60 -3.36 -21.22
C VAL A 51 -20.48 -4.28 -20.73
N ARG A 52 -19.73 -4.89 -21.65
CA ARG A 52 -18.58 -5.74 -21.30
C ARG A 52 -17.44 -4.94 -20.68
N MET A 53 -17.22 -3.71 -21.12
CA MET A 53 -16.22 -2.81 -20.54
C MET A 53 -16.62 -2.43 -19.10
N ALA A 54 -17.88 -2.06 -18.86
CA ALA A 54 -18.39 -1.76 -17.52
C ALA A 54 -18.25 -2.96 -16.56
N GLN A 55 -18.53 -4.18 -17.03
CA GLN A 55 -18.28 -5.40 -16.26
C GLN A 55 -16.80 -5.58 -15.93
N LEU A 56 -15.91 -5.34 -16.90
CA LEU A 56 -14.46 -5.43 -16.70
C LEU A 56 -13.97 -4.37 -15.69
N THR A 57 -14.45 -3.14 -15.79
CA THR A 57 -14.16 -2.05 -14.85
C THR A 57 -14.63 -2.42 -13.45
N LYS A 58 -15.85 -2.94 -13.30
CA LYS A 58 -16.37 -3.42 -12.01
C LYS A 58 -15.51 -4.54 -11.42
N GLN A 59 -15.02 -5.44 -12.26
CA GLN A 59 -14.12 -6.52 -11.81
C GLN A 59 -12.76 -5.96 -11.36
N MET A 60 -12.17 -5.04 -12.12
CA MET A 60 -10.92 -4.37 -11.71
C MET A 60 -11.11 -3.59 -10.40
N GLN A 61 -12.22 -2.89 -10.24
CA GLN A 61 -12.53 -2.14 -9.04
C GLN A 61 -12.75 -3.07 -7.84
N ALA A 62 -13.47 -4.19 -8.02
CA ALA A 62 -13.62 -5.19 -6.97
C ALA A 62 -12.26 -5.79 -6.56
N GLN A 63 -11.38 -6.03 -7.53
CA GLN A 63 -10.05 -6.56 -7.27
C GLN A 63 -9.13 -5.54 -6.59
N GLN A 64 -9.19 -4.27 -7.01
CA GLN A 64 -8.47 -3.19 -6.35
C GLN A 64 -8.98 -2.99 -4.91
N ARG A 65 -10.29 -3.11 -4.71
CA ARG A 65 -10.90 -3.09 -3.37
C ARG A 65 -10.47 -4.29 -2.55
N GLN A 66 -10.33 -5.47 -3.15
CA GLN A 66 -9.85 -6.66 -2.46
C GLN A 66 -8.37 -6.53 -2.08
N LEU A 67 -7.53 -5.95 -2.94
CA LEU A 67 -6.14 -5.61 -2.62
C LEU A 67 -6.08 -4.55 -1.52
N ALA A 68 -6.92 -3.51 -1.61
CA ALA A 68 -7.04 -2.48 -0.58
C ALA A 68 -7.65 -3.01 0.71
N GLN A 69 -8.44 -4.08 0.69
CA GLN A 69 -8.96 -4.77 1.87
C GLN A 69 -7.97 -5.78 2.43
N GLN A 70 -7.09 -6.37 1.62
CA GLN A 70 -5.97 -7.16 2.11
C GLN A 70 -4.91 -6.26 2.75
N ALA A 71 -4.59 -5.13 2.12
CA ALA A 71 -3.78 -4.08 2.74
C ALA A 71 -4.53 -3.43 3.92
N GLY A 72 -5.84 -3.27 3.80
CA GLY A 72 -6.72 -2.60 4.76
C GLY A 72 -7.20 -3.46 5.90
N GLN A 73 -7.11 -4.79 5.85
CA GLN A 73 -7.35 -5.65 7.02
C GLN A 73 -6.23 -5.49 8.05
N ALA A 74 -5.07 -4.95 7.66
CA ALA A 74 -4.08 -4.41 8.59
C ALA A 74 -4.44 -2.99 9.12
N ALA A 75 -5.32 -2.23 8.42
CA ALA A 75 -5.65 -0.83 8.71
C ALA A 75 -7.10 -0.58 9.23
N LEU A 76 -7.97 -1.60 9.22
CA LEU A 76 -9.39 -1.54 9.65
C LEU A 76 -9.55 -1.40 11.17
N GLY A 77 -8.45 -1.26 11.92
CA GLY A 77 -8.43 -0.76 13.29
C GLY A 77 -8.51 0.76 13.44
N GLY A 78 -8.82 1.52 12.37
CA GLY A 78 -8.83 2.99 12.42
C GLY A 78 -7.46 3.60 12.13
N GLY A 79 -6.87 3.22 11.00
CA GLY A 79 -5.54 3.65 10.58
C GLY A 79 -5.37 5.17 10.57
N LYS A 80 -4.41 5.65 11.36
CA LYS A 80 -4.04 7.06 11.46
C LYS A 80 -3.53 7.55 10.10
N SER A 81 -3.93 8.73 9.67
CA SER A 81 -3.32 9.36 8.49
C SER A 81 -1.83 9.61 8.72
N LEU A 82 -1.03 9.67 7.65
CA LEU A 82 0.39 10.02 7.78
C LEU A 82 0.60 11.37 8.49
N SER A 83 -0.29 12.32 8.23
CA SER A 83 -0.29 13.62 8.91
C SER A 83 -0.53 13.48 10.42
N GLN A 84 -1.44 12.61 10.83
CA GLN A 84 -1.72 12.33 12.24
C GLN A 84 -0.55 11.58 12.91
N ALA A 85 0.10 10.65 12.20
CA ALA A 85 1.34 10.03 12.63
C ALA A 85 2.45 11.07 12.84
N GLY A 86 2.62 12.00 11.91
CA GLY A 86 3.59 13.10 12.02
C GLY A 86 3.31 14.06 13.19
N GLN A 87 2.03 14.32 13.51
CA GLN A 87 1.65 15.09 14.69
C GLN A 87 1.97 14.35 15.99
N GLN A 88 1.70 13.05 16.05
CA GLN A 88 2.01 12.22 17.22
C GLN A 88 3.51 12.15 17.46
N LEU A 89 4.31 11.97 16.40
CA LEU A 89 5.76 12.00 16.50
C LEU A 89 6.26 13.37 16.98
N ALA A 90 5.77 14.47 16.39
CA ALA A 90 6.15 15.81 16.82
C ALA A 90 5.81 16.06 18.30
N ALA A 91 4.63 15.64 18.77
CA ALA A 91 4.24 15.74 20.18
C ALA A 91 5.14 14.87 21.09
N ALA A 92 5.50 13.66 20.65
CA ALA A 92 6.40 12.77 21.37
C ALA A 92 7.86 13.29 21.44
N LEU A 93 8.29 14.08 20.46
CA LEU A 93 9.59 14.76 20.47
C LEU A 93 9.55 16.03 21.34
N GLN A 94 8.45 16.79 21.29
CA GLN A 94 8.28 18.02 22.07
C GLN A 94 8.14 17.74 23.58
N SER A 95 7.41 16.69 23.96
CA SER A 95 7.29 16.27 25.37
C SER A 95 8.63 15.86 25.99
N GLN A 96 9.52 15.23 25.20
CA GLN A 96 10.87 14.87 25.65
C GLN A 96 11.75 16.11 25.89
N ALA A 97 11.60 17.15 25.07
CA ALA A 97 12.31 18.41 25.27
C ALA A 97 11.81 19.19 26.51
N ALA A 98 10.50 19.15 26.79
CA ALA A 98 9.89 19.86 27.92
C ALA A 98 10.16 19.18 29.28
N GLY A 99 10.21 17.84 29.33
CA GLY A 99 10.45 17.09 30.57
C GLY A 99 11.82 17.33 31.21
N GLY A 100 12.79 17.86 30.44
CA GLY A 100 14.14 18.14 30.92
C GLY A 100 14.30 19.33 31.85
N GLN A 101 13.42 20.33 31.74
CA GLN A 101 13.60 21.61 32.44
C GLN A 101 12.95 21.61 33.83
N ASN A 102 11.96 20.75 34.09
CA ASN A 102 11.24 20.74 35.38
C ASN A 102 11.89 19.86 36.47
N ALA A 103 12.87 19.00 36.14
CA ALA A 103 13.54 18.14 37.12
C ALA A 103 14.62 18.87 37.95
N GLN A 104 15.11 20.03 37.51
CA GLN A 104 16.15 20.80 38.23
C GLN A 104 15.61 21.79 39.28
N GLY A 105 14.30 22.03 39.31
CA GLY A 105 13.69 23.01 40.23
C GLY A 105 13.26 22.45 41.59
N ALA A 106 13.01 21.14 41.71
CA ALA A 106 12.39 20.56 42.91
C ALA A 106 13.40 20.13 44.01
N SER A 107 14.69 20.07 43.71
CA SER A 107 15.70 19.53 44.65
C SER A 107 16.25 20.55 45.66
N LYS A 108 15.77 21.81 45.65
CA LYS A 108 16.35 22.90 46.46
C LYS A 108 15.48 23.36 47.65
N MET A 109 14.42 22.63 48.01
CA MET A 109 13.54 22.96 49.15
C MET A 109 13.27 21.81 50.13
N GLN A 110 14.23 20.91 50.35
CA GLN A 110 14.23 20.00 51.52
C GLN A 110 15.47 20.26 52.35
N GLY A 111 15.44 21.39 53.07
CA GLY A 111 16.54 21.83 53.90
C GLY A 111 16.13 22.96 54.83
N ALA A 112 15.00 22.83 55.54
CA ALA A 112 14.71 23.57 56.77
C ALA A 112 13.37 23.07 57.36
N HIS A 113 13.31 22.98 58.71
CA HIS A 113 12.18 22.56 59.56
C HIS A 113 11.95 21.03 59.62
N SER A 114 11.80 20.35 60.75
CA SER A 114 11.86 20.65 62.18
C SER A 114 11.91 19.27 62.87
N ALA A 115 12.94 18.97 63.66
CA ALA A 115 12.86 18.95 65.12
C ALA A 115 11.67 18.14 65.70
N GLY A 116 12.00 16.95 66.23
CA GLY A 116 11.45 16.38 67.47
C GLY A 116 10.00 15.90 67.48
N SER A 117 9.80 14.58 67.39
CA SER A 117 8.78 13.92 68.21
C SER A 117 9.16 12.47 68.49
N LYS A 118 9.36 12.19 69.79
CA LYS A 118 9.47 10.86 70.39
C LYS A 118 8.07 10.28 70.56
N SER A 119 7.85 9.04 70.13
CA SER A 119 6.91 8.10 70.76
C SER A 119 7.39 6.67 70.45
N THR A 120 7.93 5.87 71.39
CA THR A 120 7.18 4.96 72.30
C THR A 120 5.86 4.51 71.67
N GLY A 121 5.51 3.26 71.44
CA GLY A 121 5.98 1.92 71.78
C GLY A 121 4.87 0.96 71.29
N GLU A 122 4.99 -0.33 71.64
CA GLU A 122 4.01 -1.42 71.43
C GLU A 122 4.05 -2.14 70.06
N LYS A 123 4.58 -3.37 69.92
CA LYS A 123 4.26 -4.73 70.43
C LYS A 123 3.21 -5.51 69.60
N SER A 124 3.67 -6.70 69.20
CA SER A 124 3.01 -8.01 69.10
C SER A 124 2.11 -8.39 67.92
N GLY A 125 2.39 -9.60 67.39
CA GLY A 125 1.52 -10.43 66.54
C GLY A 125 2.28 -10.98 65.31
N ALA A 126 3.15 -12.01 65.38
CA ALA A 126 2.90 -13.44 65.59
C ALA A 126 2.07 -14.14 64.49
N ASN A 127 2.74 -14.78 63.52
CA ASN A 127 2.56 -16.17 63.04
C ASN A 127 3.43 -16.37 61.78
N GLY A 128 4.45 -17.24 61.77
CA GLY A 128 4.33 -18.68 61.48
C GLY A 128 4.30 -18.87 59.96
N GLY A 129 5.26 -19.44 59.24
CA GLY A 129 6.25 -20.47 59.53
C GLY A 129 6.22 -21.46 58.36
N ASN A 130 7.27 -21.54 57.54
CA ASN A 130 7.83 -22.81 57.05
C ASN A 130 9.04 -22.62 56.13
N LYS A 131 10.16 -23.21 56.60
CA LYS A 131 11.35 -23.67 55.87
C LYS A 131 11.09 -25.13 55.40
N PRO A 132 11.82 -25.66 54.39
CA PRO A 132 13.17 -26.24 54.58
C PRO A 132 14.17 -25.71 53.52
N ALA A 133 15.43 -25.40 53.83
CA ALA A 133 16.57 -26.25 54.24
C ALA A 133 17.30 -26.94 53.07
N GLY A 134 18.60 -26.61 52.95
CA GLY A 134 19.59 -27.16 52.00
C GLY A 134 20.71 -26.12 51.75
N GLN A 135 21.60 -25.84 52.71
CA GLN A 135 22.91 -26.47 52.94
C GLN A 135 23.87 -26.49 51.73
N ASN A 136 24.82 -25.52 51.69
CA ASN A 136 26.28 -25.73 51.64
C ASN A 136 26.97 -24.35 51.63
N ALA A 137 27.73 -23.99 52.67
CA ALA A 137 29.20 -24.17 52.77
C ALA A 137 29.93 -23.49 51.60
N GLY A 138 30.76 -22.46 51.74
CA GLY A 138 31.50 -21.96 52.89
C GLY A 138 32.92 -21.68 52.40
N HIS A 139 33.26 -20.42 52.13
CA HIS A 139 34.64 -19.94 52.15
C HIS A 139 34.65 -18.45 52.52
N GLY A 140 35.13 -18.19 53.74
CA GLY A 140 35.41 -16.85 54.22
C GLY A 140 36.68 -16.30 53.56
N PHE A 141 36.57 -15.09 53.04
CA PHE A 141 37.70 -14.23 52.77
C PHE A 141 37.39 -12.88 53.43
N ASN A 142 37.94 -12.68 54.63
CA ASN A 142 37.77 -11.48 55.43
C ASN A 142 38.98 -10.57 55.18
N VAL A 143 38.78 -9.42 54.51
CA VAL A 143 39.82 -8.39 54.35
C VAL A 143 39.49 -7.21 55.27
N PRO A 144 40.40 -6.75 56.13
CA PRO A 144 40.15 -5.64 57.03
C PRO A 144 40.37 -4.29 56.34
N GLY A 145 39.36 -3.42 56.48
CA GLY A 145 39.52 -2.00 56.83
C GLY A 145 40.38 -1.08 55.95
N ARG A 146 39.72 -0.17 55.21
CA ARG A 146 40.16 1.23 55.14
C ARG A 146 39.00 2.16 54.71
N ASN A 147 38.15 2.53 55.67
CA ASN A 147 37.24 3.66 55.51
C ASN A 147 38.07 4.95 55.50
N LYS A 148 38.21 5.59 54.32
CA LYS A 148 38.59 7.00 54.21
C LYS A 148 37.30 7.84 54.09
N PRO A 149 37.01 8.75 55.03
CA PRO A 149 36.00 9.78 54.85
C PRO A 149 36.64 10.91 54.03
N GLY A 150 36.31 11.05 52.75
CA GLY A 150 36.88 12.13 51.93
C GLY A 150 36.40 12.26 50.50
N ASP A 151 35.97 11.18 49.84
CA ASP A 151 35.57 11.26 48.44
C ASP A 151 34.07 11.46 48.31
N LYS A 152 33.67 12.73 48.13
CA LYS A 152 32.33 13.08 47.67
C LYS A 152 32.10 12.33 46.35
N PRO A 153 31.08 11.46 46.25
CA PRO A 153 30.75 10.84 44.97
C PRO A 153 30.48 11.97 43.95
N PRO A 154 30.95 11.87 42.70
CA PRO A 154 30.66 12.88 41.68
C PRO A 154 29.15 12.88 41.39
N GLN A 155 28.40 13.67 42.13
CA GLN A 155 26.95 13.87 42.03
C GLN A 155 26.54 14.73 40.83
N ASN A 156 27.37 14.83 39.78
CA ASN A 156 27.16 15.75 38.68
C ASN A 156 27.40 15.12 37.30
N ALA A 157 26.85 13.92 37.06
CA ALA A 157 26.47 13.53 35.70
C ALA A 157 25.03 13.98 35.49
N LEU A 158 24.88 15.26 35.20
CA LEU A 158 23.63 15.90 34.78
C LEU A 158 23.01 15.07 33.65
N HIS A 159 21.85 14.47 33.93
CA HIS A 159 20.92 13.98 32.92
C HIS A 159 20.37 15.18 32.14
N GLY A 160 21.21 15.78 31.28
CA GLY A 160 20.77 16.77 30.33
C GLY A 160 19.77 16.10 29.40
N ALA A 161 18.53 16.62 29.36
CA ALA A 161 17.51 16.09 28.47
C ALA A 161 18.04 16.07 27.04
N ALA A 162 18.15 14.86 26.50
CA ALA A 162 18.62 14.64 25.16
C ALA A 162 17.65 15.34 24.21
N GLN A 163 18.14 16.39 23.56
CA GLN A 163 17.33 17.07 22.55
C GLN A 163 17.10 16.14 21.36
N PRO A 164 15.92 16.20 20.73
CA PRO A 164 15.67 15.50 19.48
C PRO A 164 16.77 15.82 18.47
N THR A 165 17.26 14.78 17.80
CA THR A 165 18.20 14.96 16.71
C THR A 165 17.57 15.86 15.62
N PRO A 166 18.33 16.76 14.99
CA PRO A 166 17.79 17.64 13.95
C PRO A 166 17.16 16.85 12.80
N GLU A 167 17.69 15.66 12.50
CA GLU A 167 17.16 14.71 11.51
C GLU A 167 15.75 14.24 11.88
N MET A 168 15.48 13.94 13.16
CA MET A 168 14.14 13.53 13.56
C MET A 168 13.10 14.62 13.46
N LYS A 169 13.48 15.88 13.71
CA LYS A 169 12.57 17.01 13.49
C LYS A 169 12.18 17.09 12.01
N GLN A 170 13.13 16.87 11.10
CA GLN A 170 12.88 16.83 9.67
C GLN A 170 12.02 15.62 9.26
N ILE A 171 12.24 14.45 9.87
CA ILE A 171 11.41 13.25 9.68
C ILE A 171 9.96 13.51 10.13
N ALA A 172 9.76 14.10 11.31
CA ALA A 172 8.43 14.45 11.81
C ALA A 172 7.71 15.43 10.88
N GLN A 173 8.43 16.44 10.37
CA GLN A 173 7.88 17.38 9.40
C GLN A 173 7.56 16.71 8.06
N ALA A 174 8.41 15.81 7.57
CA ALA A 174 8.18 15.05 6.34
C ALA A 174 6.91 14.19 6.45
N LEU A 175 6.69 13.54 7.60
CA LEU A 175 5.46 12.78 7.85
C LEU A 175 4.21 13.68 7.87
N GLN A 176 4.29 14.85 8.50
CA GLN A 176 3.18 15.82 8.52
C GLN A 176 2.80 16.27 7.11
N GLN A 177 3.78 16.48 6.25
CA GLN A 177 3.59 16.90 4.86
C GLN A 177 3.23 15.76 3.91
N ASN A 178 3.12 14.52 4.41
CA ASN A 178 2.98 13.32 3.59
C ASN A 178 4.10 13.21 2.52
N ASN A 179 5.29 13.72 2.83
CA ASN A 179 6.43 13.77 1.93
C ASN A 179 7.40 12.62 2.22
N ALA A 180 7.09 11.45 1.64
CA ALA A 180 7.91 10.26 1.83
C ALA A 180 9.31 10.34 1.19
N GLN A 181 9.51 11.21 0.20
CA GLN A 181 10.83 11.44 -0.39
C GLN A 181 11.75 12.12 0.63
N THR A 182 11.26 13.15 1.32
CA THR A 182 12.03 13.76 2.42
C THR A 182 12.24 12.76 3.55
N LEU A 183 11.24 11.93 3.89
CA LEU A 183 11.42 10.86 4.88
C LEU A 183 12.55 9.88 4.51
N SER A 184 12.57 9.39 3.26
CA SER A 184 13.57 8.43 2.78
C SER A 184 14.97 9.04 2.76
N GLU A 185 15.11 10.30 2.33
CA GLU A 185 16.37 11.04 2.35
C GLU A 185 16.93 11.18 3.77
N GLN A 186 16.09 11.56 4.73
CA GLN A 186 16.51 11.73 6.12
C GLN A 186 16.92 10.40 6.76
N LEU A 187 16.18 9.31 6.50
CA LEU A 187 16.55 7.96 6.95
C LEU A 187 17.89 7.51 6.35
N ARG A 188 18.14 7.79 5.06
CA ARG A 188 19.44 7.52 4.41
C ARG A 188 20.58 8.35 5.01
N GLN A 189 20.33 9.60 5.38
CA GLN A 189 21.33 10.44 6.06
C GLN A 189 21.66 9.91 7.45
N LEU A 190 20.65 9.54 8.24
CA LEU A 190 20.82 8.93 9.56
C LEU A 190 21.59 7.60 9.46
N ALA A 191 21.27 6.77 8.46
CA ALA A 191 21.98 5.53 8.17
C ALA A 191 23.48 5.74 7.92
N ARG A 192 23.84 6.76 7.11
CA ARG A 192 25.25 7.10 6.84
C ARG A 192 25.97 7.55 8.11
N LYS A 193 25.32 8.33 8.97
CA LYS A 193 25.92 8.78 10.25
C LYS A 193 26.15 7.61 11.21
N ALA A 194 25.20 6.67 11.27
CA ALA A 194 25.35 5.44 12.04
C ALA A 194 26.51 4.57 11.52
N GLU A 195 26.55 4.33 10.20
CA GLU A 195 27.57 3.48 9.55
C GLU A 195 28.98 4.05 9.68
N THR A 196 29.15 5.37 9.51
CA THR A 196 30.44 6.05 9.64
C THR A 196 30.94 6.16 11.08
N GLY A 197 30.12 5.77 12.06
CA GLY A 197 30.47 5.84 13.47
C GLY A 197 30.57 7.27 14.03
N GLN A 198 30.09 8.27 13.29
CA GLN A 198 30.12 9.68 13.69
C GLN A 198 29.13 10.00 14.83
N MET A 199 28.24 9.07 15.16
CA MET A 199 27.31 9.21 16.28
C MET A 199 27.96 8.78 17.59
N THR A 200 27.92 9.65 18.60
CA THR A 200 28.33 9.30 19.97
C THR A 200 27.40 8.23 20.56
N PRO A 201 27.81 7.47 21.59
CA PRO A 201 26.93 6.48 22.23
C PRO A 201 25.60 7.08 22.72
N GLN A 202 25.65 8.31 23.24
CA GLN A 202 24.46 9.04 23.66
C GLN A 202 23.54 9.40 22.48
N GLN A 203 24.12 9.82 21.34
CA GLN A 203 23.36 10.09 20.11
C GLN A 203 22.76 8.80 19.52
N GLN A 204 23.47 7.67 19.59
CA GLN A 204 22.95 6.38 19.15
C GLN A 204 21.75 5.96 20.01
N GLN A 205 21.85 6.09 21.33
CA GLN A 205 20.73 5.76 22.20
C GLN A 205 19.52 6.66 21.96
N GLN A 206 19.74 7.96 21.70
CA GLN A 206 18.67 8.88 21.32
C GLN A 206 18.05 8.50 19.97
N ALA A 207 18.86 8.23 18.95
CA ALA A 207 18.39 7.85 17.63
C ALA A 207 17.64 6.51 17.63
N ALA A 208 18.01 5.56 18.51
CA ALA A 208 17.26 4.32 18.71
C ALA A 208 15.85 4.60 19.25
N GLN A 209 15.72 5.47 20.26
CA GLN A 209 14.42 5.87 20.81
C GLN A 209 13.57 6.61 19.77
N ASP A 210 14.20 7.50 19.03
CA ASP A 210 13.62 8.29 17.96
C ASP A 210 13.08 7.39 16.82
N LEU A 211 13.83 6.37 16.39
CA LEU A 211 13.40 5.38 15.41
C LEU A 211 12.27 4.49 15.91
N GLN A 212 12.26 4.15 17.21
CA GLN A 212 11.16 3.41 17.81
C GLN A 212 9.87 4.25 17.79
N LYS A 213 9.95 5.54 18.16
CA LYS A 213 8.81 6.46 18.07
C LYS A 213 8.32 6.65 16.64
N LEU A 214 9.23 6.67 15.67
CA LEU A 214 8.88 6.69 14.25
C LEU A 214 8.08 5.43 13.87
N ALA A 215 8.54 4.24 14.26
CA ALA A 215 7.81 3.00 14.01
C ALA A 215 6.41 3.03 14.65
N ASP A 216 6.31 3.48 15.90
CA ASP A 216 5.03 3.58 16.61
C ASP A 216 4.09 4.61 15.96
N ALA A 217 4.63 5.71 15.44
CA ALA A 217 3.86 6.72 14.71
C ALA A 217 3.36 6.17 13.36
N LEU A 218 4.18 5.39 12.66
CA LEU A 218 3.83 4.74 11.40
C LEU A 218 2.82 3.61 11.58
N GLN A 219 2.60 3.14 12.81
CA GLN A 219 1.62 2.10 13.09
C GLN A 219 0.20 2.51 12.68
N GLY A 220 -0.39 1.69 11.81
CA GLY A 220 -1.72 1.94 11.24
C GLY A 220 -1.74 2.98 10.12
N THR A 221 -0.59 3.48 9.68
CA THR A 221 -0.50 4.22 8.42
C THR A 221 -0.46 3.25 7.22
N GLY A 222 -0.49 3.79 6.00
CA GLY A 222 -0.25 3.02 4.79
C GLY A 222 1.23 2.70 4.52
N MET A 223 2.08 2.65 5.56
CA MET A 223 3.53 2.38 5.47
C MET A 223 4.02 1.23 6.38
N PRO A 224 3.46 0.01 6.27
CA PRO A 224 3.84 -1.12 7.13
C PRO A 224 5.29 -1.60 6.93
N GLU A 225 5.83 -1.58 5.71
CA GLU A 225 7.22 -2.00 5.46
C GLU A 225 8.21 -1.00 6.09
N THR A 226 7.96 0.30 5.95
CA THR A 226 8.78 1.34 6.61
C THR A 226 8.72 1.21 8.13
N GLN A 227 7.54 0.96 8.70
CA GLN A 227 7.39 0.73 10.14
C GLN A 227 8.28 -0.42 10.63
N GLN A 228 8.20 -1.57 9.96
CA GLN A 228 8.95 -2.77 10.35
C GLN A 228 10.46 -2.53 10.33
N HIS A 229 10.97 -1.92 9.25
CA HIS A 229 12.39 -1.62 9.12
C HIS A 229 12.87 -0.53 10.09
N ALA A 230 12.04 0.48 10.40
CA ALA A 230 12.35 1.47 11.42
C ALA A 230 12.48 0.84 12.82
N GLN A 231 11.60 -0.12 13.15
CA GLN A 231 11.66 -0.85 14.41
C GLN A 231 12.91 -1.74 14.50
N ALA A 232 13.25 -2.46 13.43
CA ALA A 232 14.46 -3.28 13.37
C ALA A 232 15.73 -2.42 13.51
N ALA A 233 15.76 -1.25 12.86
CA ALA A 233 16.84 -0.28 13.00
C ALA A 233 17.00 0.24 14.43
N ALA A 234 15.88 0.55 15.11
CA ALA A 234 15.88 0.98 16.51
C ALA A 234 16.51 -0.08 17.43
N GLN A 235 16.12 -1.35 17.26
CA GLN A 235 16.67 -2.47 18.04
C GLN A 235 18.16 -2.68 17.77
N ALA A 236 18.57 -2.71 16.51
CA ALA A 236 19.99 -2.86 16.14
C ALA A 236 20.84 -1.72 16.74
N MET A 237 20.34 -0.48 16.70
CA MET A 237 21.04 0.66 17.28
C MET A 237 21.13 0.59 18.82
N ALA A 238 20.07 0.09 19.49
CA ALA A 238 20.09 -0.14 20.93
C ALA A 238 21.11 -1.22 21.36
N HIS A 239 21.37 -2.21 20.49
CA HIS A 239 22.41 -3.23 20.70
C HIS A 239 23.82 -2.77 20.29
N GLY A 240 23.98 -1.55 19.77
CA GLY A 240 25.26 -1.05 19.26
C GLY A 240 25.67 -1.64 17.91
N ASP A 241 24.79 -2.38 17.24
CA ASP A 241 25.03 -2.90 15.89
C ASP A 241 24.72 -1.84 14.83
N LYS A 242 25.70 -0.96 14.62
CA LYS A 242 25.59 0.19 13.72
C LYS A 242 25.41 -0.22 12.25
N GLN A 243 25.99 -1.36 11.85
CA GLN A 243 25.94 -1.84 10.47
C GLN A 243 24.53 -2.36 10.16
N THR A 244 23.98 -3.19 11.03
CA THR A 244 22.59 -3.67 10.88
C THR A 244 21.61 -2.52 10.99
N ALA A 245 21.80 -1.59 11.92
CA ALA A 245 20.95 -0.41 12.04
C ALA A 245 20.94 0.44 10.75
N ALA A 246 22.10 0.70 10.16
CA ALA A 246 22.21 1.45 8.91
C ALA A 246 21.57 0.71 7.74
N ALA A 247 21.74 -0.61 7.65
CA ALA A 247 21.10 -1.43 6.62
C ALA A 247 19.57 -1.39 6.73
N GLU A 248 19.02 -1.54 7.93
CA GLU A 248 17.57 -1.48 8.17
C GLU A 248 17.01 -0.06 7.91
N MET A 249 17.73 1.01 8.27
CA MET A 249 17.32 2.37 7.92
C MET A 249 17.26 2.61 6.40
N ARG A 250 18.17 2.02 5.61
CA ARG A 250 18.11 2.08 4.14
C ARG A 250 16.89 1.33 3.60
N LYS A 251 16.61 0.13 4.13
CA LYS A 251 15.40 -0.62 3.77
C LYS A 251 14.13 0.15 4.13
N ALA A 252 14.10 0.82 5.28
CA ALA A 252 12.99 1.69 5.68
C ALA A 252 12.79 2.84 4.68
N ALA A 253 13.89 3.47 4.23
CA ALA A 253 13.86 4.54 3.23
C ALA A 253 13.33 4.05 1.86
N ASP A 254 13.82 2.90 1.40
CA ASP A 254 13.40 2.31 0.12
C ASP A 254 11.93 1.84 0.17
N ALA A 255 11.50 1.31 1.31
CA ALA A 255 10.10 0.97 1.57
C ALA A 255 9.21 2.22 1.54
N ALA A 256 9.64 3.33 2.17
CA ALA A 256 8.87 4.57 2.22
C ALA A 256 8.64 5.15 0.82
N GLU A 257 9.67 5.14 -0.03
CA GLU A 257 9.57 5.55 -1.44
C GLU A 257 8.58 4.68 -2.22
N ARG A 258 8.67 3.35 -2.05
CA ARG A 258 7.79 2.39 -2.73
C ARG A 258 6.34 2.55 -2.30
N GLU A 259 6.09 2.66 -1.00
CA GLU A 259 4.75 2.80 -0.43
C GLU A 259 4.12 4.15 -0.81
N ALA A 260 4.91 5.23 -0.84
CA ALA A 260 4.43 6.52 -1.32
C ALA A 260 4.10 6.52 -2.81
N GLN A 261 4.92 5.87 -3.63
CA GLN A 261 4.61 5.69 -5.05
C GLN A 261 3.30 4.92 -5.24
N GLN A 262 3.08 3.88 -4.44
CA GLN A 262 1.82 3.12 -4.46
C GLN A 262 0.62 3.99 -4.04
N GLN A 263 0.78 4.87 -3.05
CA GLN A 263 -0.28 5.80 -2.65
C GLN A 263 -0.59 6.82 -3.76
N GLN A 264 0.42 7.40 -4.41
CA GLN A 264 0.23 8.30 -5.56
C GLN A 264 -0.45 7.58 -6.73
N ASP A 265 -0.05 6.34 -7.00
CA ASP A 265 -0.66 5.51 -8.03
C ASP A 265 -2.13 5.19 -7.72
N ALA A 266 -2.45 4.95 -6.45
CA ALA A 266 -3.82 4.72 -6.00
C ALA A 266 -4.69 5.97 -6.19
N GLN A 267 -4.17 7.15 -5.86
CA GLN A 267 -4.85 8.44 -6.10
C GLN A 267 -5.07 8.68 -7.60
N GLY A 268 -4.03 8.52 -8.42
CA GLY A 268 -4.16 8.67 -9.87
C GLY A 268 -5.14 7.68 -10.51
N MET A 269 -5.25 6.47 -9.97
CA MET A 269 -6.28 5.52 -10.40
C MET A 269 -7.70 5.93 -9.97
N GLN A 270 -7.85 6.55 -8.80
CA GLN A 270 -9.13 7.07 -8.35
C GLN A 270 -9.59 8.25 -9.21
N ASP A 271 -8.68 9.17 -9.56
CA ASP A 271 -8.97 10.27 -10.48
C ASP A 271 -9.34 9.75 -11.87
N ALA A 272 -8.60 8.76 -12.39
CA ALA A 272 -8.93 8.12 -13.65
C ALA A 272 -10.31 7.42 -13.61
N GLN A 273 -10.70 6.82 -12.47
CA GLN A 273 -12.03 6.23 -12.30
C GLN A 273 -13.12 7.30 -12.29
N ASN A 274 -12.90 8.44 -11.63
CA ASN A 274 -13.83 9.56 -11.61
C ASN A 274 -14.02 10.11 -13.03
N SER A 275 -12.93 10.39 -13.76
CA SER A 275 -13.01 10.83 -15.16
C SER A 275 -13.70 9.82 -16.08
N LEU A 276 -13.55 8.52 -15.82
CA LEU A 276 -14.27 7.48 -16.56
C LEU A 276 -15.77 7.44 -16.24
N GLN A 277 -16.17 7.75 -15.00
CA GLN A 277 -17.58 7.89 -14.64
C GLN A 277 -18.19 9.13 -15.27
N ASP A 278 -17.47 10.25 -15.24
CA ASP A 278 -17.93 11.52 -15.84
C ASP A 278 -18.14 11.36 -17.35
N SER A 279 -17.17 10.77 -18.05
CA SER A 279 -17.30 10.49 -19.49
C SER A 279 -18.39 9.48 -19.83
N GLN A 280 -18.72 8.55 -18.93
CA GLN A 280 -19.89 7.66 -19.11
C GLN A 280 -21.21 8.42 -18.97
N GLY A 281 -21.29 9.39 -18.06
CA GLY A 281 -22.46 10.26 -17.92
C GLY A 281 -22.71 11.10 -19.17
N GLU A 282 -21.67 11.72 -19.72
CA GLU A 282 -21.77 12.52 -20.96
C GLU A 282 -22.20 11.67 -22.16
N MET A 283 -21.68 10.44 -22.29
CA MET A 283 -22.06 9.55 -23.39
C MET A 283 -23.49 9.00 -23.25
N ALA A 284 -23.98 8.81 -22.02
CA ALA A 284 -25.36 8.37 -21.79
C ALA A 284 -26.38 9.49 -22.09
N GLY A 285 -26.02 10.75 -21.84
CA GLY A 285 -26.86 11.91 -22.14
C GLY A 285 -27.03 12.23 -23.62
N ALA A 286 -26.15 11.72 -24.49
CA ALA A 286 -26.20 11.97 -25.94
C ALA A 286 -27.09 10.99 -26.73
N GLN A 287 -27.84 10.12 -26.05
CA GLN A 287 -28.68 9.08 -26.68
C GLN A 287 -30.18 9.30 -26.51
N ASP A 288 -30.64 10.54 -26.29
CA ASP A 288 -32.04 10.86 -26.55
C ASP A 288 -32.21 11.17 -28.04
N PRO A 289 -32.70 10.22 -28.87
CA PRO A 289 -32.88 10.40 -30.31
C PRO A 289 -34.30 10.92 -30.61
N GLY A 290 -35.00 11.44 -29.60
CA GLY A 290 -36.45 11.71 -29.64
C GLY A 290 -36.87 13.07 -30.20
N ASP A 291 -36.00 14.09 -30.16
CA ASP A 291 -36.32 15.42 -30.70
C ASP A 291 -35.28 15.82 -31.74
N ILE A 292 -35.44 15.28 -32.95
CA ILE A 292 -35.09 16.05 -34.14
C ILE A 292 -36.32 16.92 -34.40
N PRO A 293 -36.31 18.23 -34.08
CA PRO A 293 -37.37 19.10 -34.51
C PRO A 293 -37.28 19.19 -36.03
N ASP A 294 -38.20 18.51 -36.70
CA ASP A 294 -38.53 18.81 -38.09
C ASP A 294 -38.79 20.32 -38.20
N GLY A 295 -38.09 20.99 -39.10
CA GLY A 295 -38.24 22.42 -39.33
C GLY A 295 -39.70 22.80 -39.65
N PRO A 296 -40.06 24.10 -39.58
CA PRO A 296 -39.58 24.98 -40.64
C PRO A 296 -39.24 26.41 -40.16
N SER A 297 -38.37 27.07 -40.94
CA SER A 297 -38.27 28.53 -41.11
C SER A 297 -38.97 29.41 -40.06
N GLY A 298 -38.21 29.90 -39.08
CA GLY A 298 -38.71 30.85 -38.08
C GLY A 298 -37.61 31.81 -37.65
N GLN A 299 -37.58 32.98 -38.26
CA GLN A 299 -36.83 34.14 -37.80
C GLN A 299 -37.45 34.59 -36.48
N GLY A 300 -36.86 34.20 -35.35
CA GLY A 300 -37.44 34.44 -34.02
C GLY A 300 -36.38 34.73 -32.98
N GLN A 301 -36.19 36.02 -32.68
CA GLN A 301 -35.64 36.47 -31.40
C GLN A 301 -36.53 35.94 -30.26
N GLY A 302 -35.96 35.27 -29.26
CA GLY A 302 -36.77 34.81 -28.13
C GLY A 302 -36.06 33.94 -27.10
N GLN A 303 -35.50 34.61 -26.09
CA GLN A 303 -35.42 34.19 -24.68
C GLN A 303 -34.92 32.77 -24.32
N LYS A 304 -33.67 32.75 -23.82
CA LYS A 304 -33.12 31.68 -22.98
C LYS A 304 -33.97 31.49 -21.71
N PRO A 305 -34.34 30.26 -21.32
CA PRO A 305 -34.88 29.98 -19.99
C PRO A 305 -33.75 30.03 -18.95
N GLY A 306 -33.93 30.84 -17.93
CA GLY A 306 -33.02 30.99 -16.81
C GLY A 306 -32.99 29.73 -15.92
N GLY A 307 -31.86 29.03 -15.92
CA GLY A 307 -31.47 28.12 -14.85
C GLY A 307 -30.71 28.92 -13.78
N LYS A 308 -31.34 29.15 -12.63
CA LYS A 308 -30.74 29.76 -11.44
C LYS A 308 -29.60 28.87 -10.91
N GLY A 309 -28.37 29.22 -11.21
CA GLY A 309 -27.18 28.82 -10.45
C GLY A 309 -26.64 30.03 -9.71
N GLN A 310 -26.76 30.03 -8.37
CA GLN A 310 -26.17 31.04 -7.48
C GLN A 310 -24.64 31.02 -7.62
N GLY A 311 -24.11 31.93 -8.43
CA GLY A 311 -22.70 32.28 -8.48
C GLY A 311 -22.41 33.43 -7.53
N GLN A 312 -21.58 33.17 -6.52
CA GLN A 312 -21.08 34.14 -5.56
C GLN A 312 -20.07 35.07 -6.28
N THR A 313 -20.40 36.35 -6.32
CA THR A 313 -19.60 37.43 -6.91
C THR A 313 -18.37 37.76 -6.07
N GLY A 314 -17.17 37.65 -6.67
CA GLY A 314 -15.96 38.34 -6.25
C GLY A 314 -15.66 39.49 -7.23
N PRO A 315 -15.17 40.66 -6.77
CA PRO A 315 -15.09 41.88 -7.58
C PRO A 315 -13.94 41.89 -8.61
N PRO A 316 -14.04 42.71 -9.66
CA PRO A 316 -13.09 42.76 -10.76
C PRO A 316 -11.87 43.63 -10.42
N GLU A 317 -10.67 43.11 -10.67
CA GLU A 317 -9.44 43.90 -10.67
C GLU A 317 -8.89 44.03 -12.09
N TYR A 318 -8.41 45.24 -12.35
CA TYR A 318 -8.05 45.88 -13.59
C TYR A 318 -6.90 45.22 -14.36
N GLY A 319 -6.98 45.31 -15.70
CA GLY A 319 -5.91 45.91 -16.52
C GLY A 319 -4.63 45.11 -16.74
N GLY A 320 -4.45 44.61 -17.97
CA GLY A 320 -3.16 44.08 -18.43
C GLY A 320 -3.12 43.88 -19.95
N GLU A 321 -2.90 44.97 -20.69
CA GLU A 321 -2.43 44.94 -22.08
C GLU A 321 -1.14 44.13 -22.19
N GLY A 322 -1.03 43.25 -23.19
CA GLY A 322 0.11 42.35 -23.30
C GLY A 322 0.25 41.64 -24.64
N ASN A 323 0.34 42.45 -25.69
CA ASN A 323 1.16 42.31 -26.90
C ASN A 323 1.42 40.91 -27.53
N GLY A 324 1.04 40.79 -28.80
CA GLY A 324 1.29 39.62 -29.63
C GLY A 324 2.77 39.41 -29.97
N GLY A 325 3.18 38.14 -29.98
CA GLY A 325 4.51 37.71 -30.43
C GLY A 325 4.42 36.50 -31.35
N ARG A 326 4.41 36.77 -32.66
CA ARG A 326 4.80 35.81 -33.71
C ARG A 326 6.33 35.69 -33.74
N GLY A 327 6.85 34.47 -33.80
CA GLY A 327 8.23 34.17 -34.18
C GLY A 327 8.49 32.68 -33.93
N GLY A 328 8.68 31.85 -34.97
CA GLY A 328 9.99 31.60 -35.59
C GLY A 328 10.56 30.31 -34.98
N GLY A 329 11.20 29.37 -35.65
CA GLY A 329 11.65 29.21 -37.02
C GLY A 329 12.26 27.79 -37.10
N ARG A 330 12.21 27.19 -38.30
CA ARG A 330 12.86 25.92 -38.59
C ARG A 330 14.38 26.12 -38.64
N GLY A 331 15.13 25.33 -37.87
CA GLY A 331 16.58 25.18 -38.01
C GLY A 331 16.95 23.75 -38.39
N LYS A 332 17.48 23.56 -39.60
CA LYS A 332 18.24 22.37 -39.99
C LYS A 332 19.72 22.64 -39.68
N PRO A 333 20.46 21.72 -39.04
CA PRO A 333 21.92 21.85 -39.00
C PRO A 333 22.54 21.37 -40.32
N ASN A 334 23.26 22.29 -40.95
CA ASN A 334 24.18 22.09 -42.05
C ASN A 334 25.55 21.76 -41.45
N THR A 335 26.11 20.57 -41.69
CA THR A 335 27.47 20.22 -41.29
C THR A 335 28.40 20.24 -42.49
N THR A 336 29.35 21.16 -42.37
CA THR A 336 30.45 21.54 -43.25
C THR A 336 31.31 20.37 -43.74
N TYR A 337 31.57 20.39 -45.05
CA TYR A 337 32.66 19.68 -45.73
C TYR A 337 34.02 20.23 -45.28
N HIS A 338 34.88 19.39 -44.70
CA HIS A 338 36.33 19.62 -44.70
C HIS A 338 37.05 18.47 -45.40
N LYS A 339 37.83 18.86 -46.39
CA LYS A 339 38.60 18.06 -47.33
C LYS A 339 40.05 18.04 -46.85
N GLY A 340 40.63 16.84 -46.74
CA GLY A 340 42.07 16.62 -46.81
C GLY A 340 42.78 16.40 -45.46
N GLN A 341 43.17 15.16 -45.20
CA GLN A 341 44.58 14.73 -45.07
C GLN A 341 44.62 13.26 -44.60
N LYS A 342 45.29 12.41 -45.38
CA LYS A 342 45.89 11.12 -44.97
C LYS A 342 47.34 11.44 -44.55
N PRO A 343 48.03 10.71 -43.64
CA PRO A 343 48.16 9.24 -43.71
C PRO A 343 48.36 8.45 -42.39
N SER A 344 48.21 7.12 -42.52
CA SER A 344 48.94 6.01 -41.85
C SER A 344 49.25 6.04 -40.34
N HIS A 345 48.63 5.12 -39.57
CA HIS A 345 49.24 3.87 -39.06
C HIS A 345 48.42 3.20 -37.92
N LYS A 346 48.36 1.86 -37.99
CA LYS A 346 48.35 0.82 -36.92
C LYS A 346 47.29 0.81 -35.79
N ILE A 347 46.63 -0.36 -35.75
CA ILE A 347 46.22 -1.16 -34.58
C ILE A 347 45.14 -0.55 -33.65
N ARG A 348 43.92 -1.11 -33.68
CA ARG A 348 43.13 -1.40 -32.47
C ARG A 348 41.90 -2.28 -32.75
N GLN A 349 41.95 -3.48 -32.17
CA GLN A 349 40.89 -4.27 -31.54
C GLN A 349 39.43 -4.04 -32.01
N LYS A 350 38.84 -5.09 -32.61
CA LYS A 350 37.39 -5.26 -32.73
C LYS A 350 36.78 -5.41 -31.32
N PRO A 351 35.77 -4.63 -30.93
CA PRO A 351 34.93 -4.99 -29.79
C PRO A 351 34.06 -6.18 -30.23
N GLY A 352 34.25 -7.32 -29.56
CA GLY A 352 33.32 -8.43 -29.63
C GLY A 352 31.96 -7.97 -29.10
N TYR A 353 30.96 -7.97 -29.95
CA TYR A 353 29.57 -7.97 -29.50
C TYR A 353 29.29 -9.35 -28.92
N GLY A 354 29.15 -9.38 -27.58
CA GLY A 354 28.78 -10.55 -26.82
C GLY A 354 27.48 -11.15 -27.35
N ALA A 355 27.54 -12.46 -27.56
CA ALA A 355 26.42 -13.32 -27.79
C ALA A 355 25.45 -13.33 -26.59
N ASP A 356 24.24 -13.82 -26.84
CA ASP A 356 23.23 -14.27 -25.87
C ASP A 356 22.09 -13.31 -25.47
N ALA A 357 21.70 -12.37 -26.34
CA ALA A 357 20.32 -11.88 -26.31
C ALA A 357 19.44 -12.83 -27.14
N PRO A 358 18.42 -13.50 -26.56
CA PRO A 358 17.57 -14.38 -27.32
C PRO A 358 16.79 -13.57 -28.37
N HIS A 359 16.84 -14.03 -29.62
CA HIS A 359 16.37 -13.35 -30.85
C HIS A 359 14.93 -12.80 -30.83
N TRP A 360 14.14 -13.06 -29.80
CA TRP A 360 12.82 -12.45 -29.57
C TRP A 360 12.88 -11.03 -28.97
N LEU A 361 14.07 -10.54 -28.58
CA LEU A 361 14.28 -9.15 -28.14
C LEU A 361 14.80 -8.21 -29.23
N ASP A 362 15.02 -8.68 -30.45
CA ASP A 362 15.41 -7.81 -31.56
C ASP A 362 14.21 -6.93 -31.97
N PRO A 363 14.28 -5.59 -31.86
CA PRO A 363 13.20 -4.68 -32.25
C PRO A 363 12.85 -4.75 -33.75
N HIS A 364 13.66 -5.42 -34.57
CA HIS A 364 13.41 -5.68 -35.98
C HIS A 364 12.87 -7.09 -36.27
N PHE A 365 12.56 -7.91 -35.26
CA PHE A 365 12.03 -9.26 -35.45
C PHE A 365 10.59 -9.24 -36.02
N ASP A 366 10.46 -9.66 -37.28
CA ASP A 366 9.17 -9.83 -37.97
C ASP A 366 8.77 -11.32 -37.96
N PRO A 367 7.80 -11.74 -37.12
CA PRO A 367 7.38 -13.13 -37.02
C PRO A 367 6.70 -13.66 -38.29
N ALA A 368 6.28 -12.79 -39.23
CA ALA A 368 5.70 -13.22 -40.50
C ALA A 368 6.75 -13.79 -41.47
N LYS A 369 8.03 -13.51 -41.27
CA LYS A 369 9.12 -13.90 -42.18
C LYS A 369 9.90 -15.14 -41.74
N ASN A 370 9.62 -15.69 -40.55
CA ASN A 370 10.36 -16.83 -40.02
C ASN A 370 9.43 -18.05 -39.77
N PRO A 371 9.30 -18.97 -40.75
CA PRO A 371 8.33 -20.08 -40.69
C PRO A 371 8.64 -21.13 -39.59
N ARG A 372 9.80 -21.06 -38.94
CA ARG A 372 10.16 -21.97 -37.84
C ARG A 372 9.36 -21.74 -36.55
N TYR A 373 8.82 -20.54 -36.31
CA TYR A 373 8.08 -20.22 -35.07
C TYR A 373 6.56 -20.31 -35.19
N ALA A 374 6.02 -20.52 -36.40
CA ALA A 374 4.58 -20.69 -36.63
C ALA A 374 4.02 -22.06 -36.20
N LYS A 375 4.88 -22.95 -35.68
CA LYS A 375 4.56 -24.36 -35.37
C LYS A 375 4.72 -24.67 -33.88
N LEU A 376 4.23 -23.80 -33.00
CA LEU A 376 3.99 -24.15 -31.60
C LEU A 376 2.57 -24.68 -31.44
N TYR A 377 2.51 -25.95 -31.04
CA TYR A 377 1.36 -26.83 -30.89
C TYR A 377 0.20 -26.21 -30.11
N PHE A 378 -0.89 -25.86 -30.81
CA PHE A 378 -2.22 -25.97 -30.22
C PHE A 378 -2.73 -27.39 -30.48
N GLY A 379 -2.81 -28.19 -29.42
CA GLY A 379 -3.39 -29.52 -29.46
C GLY A 379 -4.79 -29.48 -30.08
N LYS A 380 -5.05 -30.46 -30.95
CA LYS A 380 -6.34 -30.62 -31.63
C LYS A 380 -7.47 -30.65 -30.59
N PRO A 381 -8.53 -29.83 -30.70
CA PRO A 381 -9.68 -29.93 -29.83
C PRO A 381 -10.33 -31.29 -30.04
N ARG A 382 -10.47 -32.06 -28.95
CA ARG A 382 -11.28 -33.28 -28.95
C ARG A 382 -12.73 -32.90 -29.27
N THR A 383 -13.28 -33.57 -30.27
CA THR A 383 -14.69 -33.54 -30.67
C THR A 383 -15.55 -34.03 -29.50
N ALA A 384 -16.07 -33.11 -28.68
CA ALA A 384 -17.14 -33.40 -27.73
C ALA A 384 -18.47 -33.30 -28.48
N GLY A 385 -19.29 -34.35 -28.37
CA GLY A 385 -20.55 -34.51 -29.09
C GLY A 385 -21.61 -33.44 -28.77
N PRO A 386 -22.72 -33.44 -29.53
CA PRO A 386 -23.74 -32.40 -29.47
C PRO A 386 -24.49 -32.47 -28.14
N SER A 387 -24.09 -31.63 -27.19
CA SER A 387 -24.90 -31.36 -26.00
C SER A 387 -26.01 -30.39 -26.39
N GLN A 388 -27.23 -30.90 -26.40
CA GLN A 388 -28.47 -30.20 -26.70
C GLN A 388 -28.62 -29.01 -25.75
N ALA A 389 -28.40 -27.79 -26.25
CA ALA A 389 -28.70 -26.58 -25.50
C ALA A 389 -30.22 -26.45 -25.36
N GLY A 390 -30.71 -26.49 -24.11
CA GLY A 390 -32.12 -26.29 -23.80
C GLY A 390 -32.65 -24.93 -24.31
N PRO A 391 -33.97 -24.81 -24.52
CA PRO A 391 -34.57 -23.64 -25.16
C PRO A 391 -34.33 -22.37 -24.34
N THR A 392 -33.68 -21.39 -24.94
CA THR A 392 -33.53 -20.04 -24.37
C THR A 392 -34.86 -19.31 -24.49
N ARG A 393 -35.57 -19.15 -23.37
CA ARG A 393 -36.75 -18.27 -23.30
C ARG A 393 -36.29 -16.82 -23.46
N LYS A 394 -36.75 -16.16 -24.52
CA LYS A 394 -36.62 -14.71 -24.70
C LYS A 394 -37.67 -14.03 -23.82
N THR A 395 -37.32 -13.61 -22.61
CA THR A 395 -38.16 -12.68 -21.84
C THR A 395 -37.95 -11.26 -22.35
N ARG A 396 -39.06 -10.53 -22.51
CA ARG A 396 -39.09 -9.17 -23.05
C ARG A 396 -38.72 -8.21 -21.89
N PRO A 397 -37.86 -7.20 -22.10
CA PRO A 397 -37.54 -6.24 -21.05
C PRO A 397 -38.81 -5.47 -20.64
N GLY A 398 -39.22 -5.59 -19.37
CA GLY A 398 -40.38 -4.88 -18.80
C GLY A 398 -41.46 -5.77 -18.18
N GLU A 399 -41.32 -7.11 -18.22
CA GLU A 399 -42.25 -8.01 -17.55
C GLU A 399 -41.89 -8.13 -16.06
N ASP A 400 -42.84 -7.76 -15.20
CA ASP A 400 -42.69 -7.67 -13.74
C ASP A 400 -42.48 -9.07 -13.14
N THR A 401 -41.24 -9.54 -13.13
CA THR A 401 -40.87 -10.78 -12.46
C THR A 401 -40.76 -10.49 -10.97
N GLY A 402 -41.72 -11.01 -10.19
CA GLY A 402 -41.70 -10.98 -8.72
C GLY A 402 -40.40 -11.49 -8.09
N PRO A 403 -40.29 -11.51 -6.75
CA PRO A 403 -39.02 -11.59 -6.02
C PRO A 403 -38.10 -12.69 -6.57
N VAL A 404 -36.97 -12.27 -7.14
CA VAL A 404 -35.96 -13.13 -7.77
C VAL A 404 -35.39 -14.06 -6.70
N ARG A 405 -35.94 -15.27 -6.60
CA ARG A 405 -35.34 -16.35 -5.81
C ARG A 405 -34.18 -16.93 -6.61
N SER A 406 -32.97 -16.81 -6.08
CA SER A 406 -31.78 -17.48 -6.64
C SER A 406 -32.08 -18.97 -6.83
N THR A 407 -32.16 -19.41 -8.09
CA THR A 407 -32.47 -20.80 -8.45
C THR A 407 -31.28 -21.73 -8.24
N VAL A 408 -30.11 -21.19 -7.90
CA VAL A 408 -28.91 -21.98 -7.57
C VAL A 408 -28.97 -22.29 -6.07
N PRO A 409 -29.12 -23.56 -5.66
CA PRO A 409 -29.07 -23.93 -4.26
C PRO A 409 -27.70 -23.55 -3.70
N TYR A 410 -27.68 -22.68 -2.69
CA TYR A 410 -26.45 -22.19 -2.04
C TYR A 410 -25.49 -23.33 -1.66
N TYR A 411 -26.05 -24.49 -1.29
CA TYR A 411 -25.32 -25.71 -0.94
C TYR A 411 -24.40 -26.21 -2.06
N ASN A 412 -24.79 -26.10 -3.33
CA ASN A 412 -23.99 -26.62 -4.44
C ASN A 412 -22.74 -25.76 -4.70
N SER A 413 -22.83 -24.45 -4.50
CA SER A 413 -21.67 -23.56 -4.63
C SER A 413 -20.64 -23.79 -3.54
N VAL A 414 -21.05 -24.01 -2.29
CA VAL A 414 -20.14 -24.20 -1.16
C VAL A 414 -19.31 -25.48 -1.30
N VAL A 415 -19.94 -26.59 -1.74
CA VAL A 415 -19.25 -27.87 -1.95
C VAL A 415 -18.19 -27.75 -3.06
N SER A 416 -18.50 -27.07 -4.17
CA SER A 416 -17.53 -26.86 -5.26
C SER A 416 -16.36 -25.96 -4.84
N ALA A 417 -16.64 -24.87 -4.12
CA ALA A 417 -15.63 -23.93 -3.64
C ALA A 417 -14.69 -24.59 -2.62
N ARG A 418 -15.23 -25.40 -1.71
CA ARG A 418 -14.45 -26.19 -0.75
C ARG A 418 -13.49 -27.14 -1.46
N LYS A 419 -14.00 -27.90 -2.43
CA LYS A 419 -13.17 -28.86 -3.19
C LYS A 419 -12.07 -28.16 -4.00
N THR A 420 -12.33 -26.98 -4.55
CA THR A 420 -11.30 -26.19 -5.24
C THR A 420 -10.24 -25.65 -4.28
N ALA A 421 -10.64 -25.20 -3.10
CA ALA A 421 -9.73 -24.73 -2.06
C ALA A 421 -8.85 -25.87 -1.52
N GLU A 422 -9.42 -27.04 -1.24
CA GLU A 422 -8.68 -28.25 -0.81
C GLU A 422 -7.65 -28.67 -1.88
N ASN A 423 -8.04 -28.72 -3.15
CA ASN A 423 -7.11 -29.04 -4.25
C ASN A 423 -5.99 -27.99 -4.43
N ALA A 424 -6.25 -26.71 -4.12
CA ALA A 424 -5.22 -25.68 -4.15
C ALA A 424 -4.25 -25.83 -2.96
N MET A 425 -4.76 -26.16 -1.77
CA MET A 425 -3.94 -26.41 -0.57
C MET A 425 -3.02 -27.63 -0.69
N ASP A 426 -3.39 -28.62 -1.52
CA ASP A 426 -2.56 -29.80 -1.79
C ASP A 426 -1.49 -29.56 -2.87
N ARG A 427 -1.70 -28.57 -3.75
CA ARG A 427 -0.81 -28.29 -4.89
C ARG A 427 0.16 -27.15 -4.63
N GLU A 428 -0.19 -26.21 -3.76
CA GLU A 428 0.62 -25.05 -3.45
C GLU A 428 1.36 -25.28 -2.12
N ASP A 429 2.60 -24.79 -2.04
CA ASP A 429 3.42 -24.84 -0.82
C ASP A 429 2.93 -23.79 0.19
N ILE A 430 1.76 -24.08 0.77
CA ILE A 430 1.11 -23.24 1.76
C ILE A 430 1.58 -23.68 3.16
N PRO A 431 2.12 -22.76 3.99
CA PRO A 431 2.54 -23.11 5.35
C PRO A 431 1.40 -23.75 6.15
N PRO A 432 1.66 -24.79 6.97
CA PRO A 432 0.63 -25.55 7.68
C PRO A 432 -0.36 -24.70 8.50
N ALA A 433 0.11 -23.58 9.05
CA ALA A 433 -0.72 -22.65 9.83
C ALA A 433 -1.90 -22.08 9.02
N TYR A 434 -1.73 -21.82 7.72
CA TYR A 434 -2.79 -21.26 6.87
C TYR A 434 -3.79 -22.31 6.38
N LYS A 435 -3.36 -23.58 6.24
CA LYS A 435 -4.27 -24.68 5.86
C LYS A 435 -5.38 -24.87 6.89
N LYS A 436 -5.06 -24.71 8.18
CA LYS A 436 -6.04 -24.77 9.27
C LYS A 436 -7.10 -23.67 9.18
N ASN A 437 -6.68 -22.42 8.93
CA ASN A 437 -7.61 -21.29 8.83
C ASN A 437 -8.60 -21.44 7.67
N VAL A 438 -8.16 -21.97 6.53
CA VAL A 438 -9.03 -22.23 5.37
C VAL A 438 -10.01 -23.36 5.68
N ALA A 439 -9.56 -24.43 6.34
CA ALA A 439 -10.44 -25.51 6.78
C ALA A 439 -11.51 -25.02 7.77
N ASP A 440 -11.12 -24.22 8.76
CA ASP A 440 -12.02 -23.65 9.77
C ASP A 440 -13.06 -22.71 9.13
N TYR A 441 -12.66 -21.91 8.14
CA TYR A 441 -13.58 -21.07 7.38
C TYR A 441 -14.66 -21.89 6.66
N PHE A 442 -14.29 -22.93 5.91
CA PHE A 442 -15.27 -23.77 5.22
C PHE A 442 -16.12 -24.62 6.16
N ASN A 443 -15.59 -24.99 7.33
CA ASN A 443 -16.37 -25.65 8.38
C ASN A 443 -17.41 -24.70 9.00
N SER A 444 -17.08 -23.41 9.14
CA SER A 444 -18.03 -22.41 9.64
C SER A 444 -19.20 -22.12 8.67
N LEU A 445 -19.01 -22.40 7.37
CA LEU A 445 -20.05 -22.27 6.34
C LEU A 445 -20.97 -23.49 6.24
N GLN A 446 -20.67 -24.59 6.94
CA GLN A 446 -21.60 -25.71 7.00
C GLN A 446 -22.81 -25.29 7.85
N PRO A 447 -24.04 -25.43 7.34
CA PRO A 447 -25.22 -25.19 8.16
C PRO A 447 -25.12 -26.08 9.40
N GLN A 448 -25.30 -25.51 10.59
CA GLN A 448 -25.46 -26.32 11.80
C GLN A 448 -26.63 -27.27 11.53
N SER A 449 -26.35 -28.57 11.55
CA SER A 449 -27.38 -29.60 11.43
C SER A 449 -28.50 -29.24 12.40
N PRO A 450 -29.76 -29.17 11.95
CA PRO A 450 -30.87 -28.86 12.85
C PRO A 450 -30.80 -29.81 14.05
N PRO A 451 -31.02 -29.31 15.29
CA PRO A 451 -30.96 -30.15 16.47
C PRO A 451 -31.88 -31.37 16.25
N PRO A 452 -31.47 -32.58 16.66
CA PRO A 452 -32.30 -33.75 16.52
C PRO A 452 -33.68 -33.43 17.12
N PRO A 453 -34.78 -33.84 16.47
CA PRO A 453 -36.11 -33.59 16.99
C PRO A 453 -36.14 -34.09 18.44
N ALA A 454 -36.49 -33.20 19.37
CA ALA A 454 -36.58 -33.54 20.78
C ALA A 454 -37.42 -34.81 20.89
N SER A 455 -36.81 -35.90 21.38
CA SER A 455 -37.51 -37.16 21.55
C SER A 455 -38.69 -36.89 22.48
N SER A 456 -39.89 -36.83 21.92
CA SER A 456 -41.12 -36.84 22.68
C SER A 456 -41.14 -38.18 23.40
N GLY A 457 -40.72 -38.16 24.66
CA GLY A 457 -40.82 -39.28 25.57
C GLY A 457 -42.27 -39.68 25.64
N ALA A 458 -42.62 -40.73 24.90
CA ALA A 458 -43.89 -41.40 25.01
C ALA A 458 -43.99 -41.93 26.44
N GLY A 459 -44.73 -41.21 27.28
CA GLY A 459 -45.15 -41.66 28.60
C GLY A 459 -46.00 -42.90 28.44
N GLY A 460 -45.37 -44.07 28.60
CA GLY A 460 -46.04 -45.35 28.69
C GLY A 460 -46.89 -45.38 29.96
N THR A 461 -48.21 -45.31 29.81
CA THR A 461 -49.17 -45.72 30.81
C THR A 461 -49.21 -47.25 30.80
N LYS A 462 -48.81 -47.87 31.91
CA LYS A 462 -48.96 -49.31 32.16
C LYS A 462 -50.35 -49.59 32.76
N PRO A 463 -50.89 -50.81 32.55
CA PRO A 463 -52.31 -51.16 32.66
C PRO A 463 -52.90 -51.10 34.07
#